data_AF-A0A7C9CIC1-F1
#
_entry.id   AF-A0A7C9CIC1-F1
#
_cell.length_a   1.000
_cell.length_b   1.000
_cell.length_c   1.000
_cell.angle_alpha   90.00
_cell.angle_beta   90.00
_cell.angle_gamma   90.00
#
_symmetry.space_group_name_H-M   'P 1'
#
loop_
_entity.id
_entity.type
_entity.pdbx_description
1 polymer ?
#
loop_
_entity_poly.entity_id
_entity_poly.type
_entity_poly.pdbx_seq_one_letter_code
_entity_poly.pdbx_strand_id
1 'polypeptide(L)'
;LQAEQENIERIAKLLCWEKKHEKGEIAIWQKNFNSDSCPSRQDDSEAKICKTNPDDVWYKKMETCVTPYPSAAAGEQLKPFPERLYAVPPRVTSGSVPGVSVDAYLKDNSLW
;
A
#
# COMPACT_ATOMS: atom_id res chain seq x y z
N LEU A 1 22.30 5.50 16.81
CA LEU A 1 21.01 6.10 17.23
C LEU A 1 20.55 7.22 16.30
N GLN A 2 21.10 8.44 16.34
CA GLN A 2 20.59 9.54 15.50
C GLN A 2 20.66 9.24 13.99
N ALA A 3 21.81 8.76 13.50
CA ALA A 3 21.98 8.42 12.09
C ALA A 3 21.04 7.29 11.61
N GLU A 4 20.67 6.37 12.50
CA GLU A 4 19.73 5.28 12.19
C GLU A 4 18.31 5.83 12.07
N GLN A 5 17.91 6.72 12.98
CA GLN A 5 16.62 7.41 12.92
C GLN A 5 16.49 8.24 11.63
N GLU A 6 17.52 9.00 11.27
CA GLU A 6 17.57 9.77 10.03
C GLU A 6 17.42 8.87 8.80
N ASN A 7 18.05 7.68 8.79
CA ASN A 7 17.91 6.72 7.70
C ASN A 7 16.48 6.14 7.60
N ILE A 8 15.85 5.81 8.73
CA ILE A 8 14.46 5.31 8.77
C ILE A 8 13.51 6.39 8.23
N GLU A 9 13.66 7.63 8.67
CA GLU A 9 12.82 8.74 8.21
C GLU A 9 13.01 9.03 6.72
N ARG A 10 14.24 8.96 6.23
CA ARG A 10 14.55 9.10 4.81
C ARG A 10 13.86 8.01 3.98
N ILE A 11 13.93 6.74 4.41
CA ILE A 11 13.26 5.62 3.74
C ILE A 11 11.73 5.79 3.80
N ALA A 12 11.19 6.18 4.95
CA ALA A 12 9.75 6.42 5.11
C ALA A 12 9.25 7.49 4.13
N LYS A 13 9.98 8.61 4.00
CA LYS A 13 9.68 9.67 3.03
C LYS A 13 9.74 9.17 1.58
N LEU A 14 10.75 8.39 1.21
CA LEU A 14 10.85 7.76 -0.13
C LEU A 14 9.63 6.87 -0.44
N LEU A 15 9.11 6.19 0.58
CA LEU A 15 7.94 5.30 0.48
C LEU A 15 6.59 6.04 0.64
N CYS A 16 6.57 7.38 0.61
CA CYS A 16 5.38 8.22 0.77
C CYS A 16 4.68 8.10 2.15
N TRP A 17 5.45 7.83 3.21
CA TRP A 17 4.94 7.82 4.58
C TRP A 17 5.21 9.14 5.28
N GLU A 18 4.20 9.63 5.99
CA GLU A 18 4.26 10.82 6.81
C GLU A 18 4.24 10.40 8.28
N LYS A 19 5.17 10.89 9.10
CA LYS A 19 5.18 10.66 10.54
C LYS A 19 4.03 11.46 11.18
N LYS A 20 3.08 10.77 11.82
CA LYS A 20 1.91 11.37 12.48
C LYS A 20 2.08 11.56 13.98
N HIS A 21 2.83 10.67 14.61
CA HIS A 21 3.06 10.74 16.05
C HIS A 21 4.39 10.08 16.41
N GLU A 22 5.01 10.54 17.49
CA GLU A 22 6.22 9.96 18.06
C GLU A 22 6.20 10.12 19.57
N LYS A 23 6.46 9.03 20.28
CA LYS A 23 6.53 8.98 21.74
C LYS A 23 7.64 8.01 22.16
N GLY A 24 8.70 8.58 22.74
CA GLY A 24 9.88 7.81 23.10
C GLY A 24 10.50 7.17 21.85
N GLU A 25 10.66 5.85 21.87
CA GLU A 25 11.25 5.08 20.77
C GLU A 25 10.21 4.57 19.74
N ILE A 26 8.95 4.99 19.87
CA ILE A 26 7.85 4.55 19.01
C ILE A 26 7.36 5.71 18.16
N ALA A 27 7.26 5.51 16.85
CA ALA A 27 6.59 6.43 15.95
C ALA A 27 5.46 5.75 15.17
N ILE A 28 4.48 6.56 14.77
CA ILE A 28 3.33 6.16 13.97
C ILE A 28 3.44 6.92 12.66
N TRP A 29 3.42 6.19 11.55
CA TRP A 29 3.43 6.74 10.21
C TRP A 29 2.12 6.44 9.49
N GLN A 30 1.68 7.39 8.67
CA GLN A 30 0.53 7.22 7.79
C GLN A 30 0.99 7.32 6.34
N LYS A 31 0.61 6.34 5.52
CA LYS A 31 0.85 6.37 4.08
C LYS A 31 -0.09 7.38 3.44
N ASN A 32 0.44 8.30 2.63
CA ASN A 32 -0.39 9.29 1.96
C ASN A 32 -1.16 8.65 0.79
N PHE A 33 -2.44 8.99 0.66
CA PHE A 33 -3.33 8.54 -0.41
C PHE A 33 -3.36 9.48 -1.62
N ASN A 34 -2.78 10.68 -1.50
CA ASN A 34 -2.68 11.62 -2.60
C ASN A 34 -1.35 11.43 -3.35
N SER A 35 -1.44 11.02 -4.62
CA SER A 35 -0.28 10.79 -5.49
C SER A 35 0.56 12.05 -5.73
N ASP A 36 -0.04 13.23 -5.59
CA ASP A 36 0.60 14.52 -5.91
C ASP A 36 1.49 15.01 -4.77
N SER A 37 1.21 14.51 -3.56
CA SER A 37 1.93 14.86 -2.34
C SER A 37 3.18 14.02 -2.11
N CYS A 38 3.47 13.03 -2.97
CA CYS A 38 4.63 12.18 -2.81
C CYS A 38 5.84 12.68 -3.63
N PRO A 39 6.89 13.21 -2.97
CA PRO A 39 8.04 13.81 -3.66
C PRO A 39 8.93 12.79 -4.40
N SER A 40 8.80 11.48 -4.11
CA SER A 40 9.62 10.45 -4.74
C SER A 40 9.38 10.26 -6.25
N ARG A 41 8.46 11.02 -6.84
CA ARG A 41 8.31 11.15 -8.29
C ARG A 41 9.23 12.20 -8.92
N GLN A 42 9.77 13.16 -8.16
CA GLN A 42 10.37 14.37 -8.73
C GLN A 42 11.90 14.53 -8.53
N ASP A 43 12.54 14.07 -7.44
CA ASP A 43 13.93 14.52 -7.18
C ASP A 43 14.96 13.50 -6.66
N ASP A 44 14.67 12.20 -6.60
CA ASP A 44 15.66 11.21 -6.11
C ASP A 44 15.55 9.85 -6.83
N SER A 45 15.83 9.86 -8.14
CA SER A 45 15.61 8.73 -9.06
C SER A 45 16.65 7.59 -8.98
N GLU A 46 17.24 7.32 -7.81
CA GLU A 46 18.08 6.14 -7.60
C GLU A 46 17.27 4.90 -7.14
N ALA A 47 16.06 5.10 -6.62
CA ALA A 47 15.22 4.00 -6.15
C ALA A 47 14.59 3.22 -7.33
N LYS A 48 15.05 1.97 -7.52
CA LYS A 48 14.48 1.03 -8.50
C LYS A 48 12.99 0.80 -8.22
N ILE A 49 12.10 1.11 -9.17
CA ILE A 49 10.68 0.75 -9.07
C ILE A 49 10.50 -0.74 -9.40
N CYS A 50 9.72 -1.45 -8.59
CA CYS A 50 9.44 -2.86 -8.80
C CYS A 50 8.64 -3.08 -10.09
N LYS A 51 9.09 -4.02 -10.94
CA LYS A 51 8.25 -4.60 -12.00
C LYS A 51 7.44 -5.74 -11.40
N THR A 52 6.15 -5.51 -11.19
CA THR A 52 5.25 -6.46 -10.50
C THR A 52 4.31 -7.12 -11.48
N ASN A 53 4.23 -8.45 -11.43
CA ASN A 53 3.11 -9.23 -11.95
C ASN A 53 2.44 -9.85 -10.70
N PRO A 54 1.16 -9.55 -10.41
CA PRO A 54 0.49 -10.06 -9.22
C PRO A 54 0.31 -11.60 -9.23
N ASP A 55 0.49 -12.25 -10.38
CA ASP A 55 0.29 -13.69 -10.54
C ASP A 55 1.58 -14.51 -10.38
N ASP A 56 2.75 -13.86 -10.30
CA ASP A 56 4.07 -14.53 -10.23
C ASP A 56 4.72 -14.53 -8.83
N VAL A 57 3.96 -14.14 -7.80
CA VAL A 57 4.45 -13.83 -6.45
C VAL A 57 5.27 -14.98 -5.84
N TRP A 58 4.86 -16.24 -6.04
CA TRP A 58 5.53 -17.41 -5.45
C TRP A 58 6.87 -17.77 -6.11
N TYR A 59 7.12 -17.33 -7.34
CA TYR A 59 8.31 -17.70 -8.12
C TYR A 59 9.22 -16.50 -8.42
N LYS A 60 8.92 -15.34 -7.83
CA LYS A 60 9.67 -14.12 -8.04
C LYS A 60 10.85 -14.04 -7.09
N LYS A 61 12.06 -13.83 -7.64
CA LYS A 61 13.24 -13.50 -6.83
C LYS A 61 13.00 -12.15 -6.13
N MET A 62 13.20 -12.11 -4.81
CA MET A 62 13.09 -10.85 -4.06
C MET A 62 14.22 -9.90 -4.46
N GLU A 63 13.87 -8.62 -4.62
CA GLU A 63 14.79 -7.55 -4.97
C GLU A 63 14.47 -6.30 -4.15
N THR A 64 15.48 -5.50 -3.84
CA THR A 64 15.28 -4.19 -3.21
C THR A 64 14.71 -3.22 -4.24
N CYS A 65 13.42 -2.95 -4.16
CA CYS A 65 12.72 -2.03 -5.04
C CYS A 65 11.53 -1.36 -4.34
N VAL A 66 11.12 -0.19 -4.84
CA VAL A 66 9.94 0.53 -4.37
C VAL A 66 8.72 0.07 -5.16
N THR A 67 7.66 -0.35 -4.47
CA THR A 67 6.40 -0.71 -5.12
C THR A 67 5.79 0.55 -5.74
N PRO A 68 5.42 0.52 -7.03
CA PRO A 68 4.84 1.69 -7.69
C PRO A 68 3.56 2.12 -6.96
N TYR A 69 3.38 3.43 -6.87
CA TYR A 69 2.16 4.00 -6.34
C TYR A 69 0.99 3.67 -7.29
N PRO A 70 -0.13 3.08 -6.81
CA PRO A 70 -1.25 2.73 -7.68
C PRO A 70 -1.82 4.00 -8.34
N SER A 71 -1.97 3.99 -9.66
CA SER A 71 -2.36 5.16 -10.45
C SER A 71 -3.85 5.52 -10.38
N ALA A 72 -4.62 4.88 -9.50
CA ALA A 72 -6.06 5.11 -9.40
C ALA A 72 -6.55 4.81 -8.00
N ALA A 73 -7.19 5.80 -7.35
CA ALA A 73 -8.33 5.74 -6.42
C ALA A 73 -8.42 4.60 -5.38
N ALA A 74 -7.34 3.86 -5.14
CA ALA A 74 -7.35 2.62 -4.36
C ALA A 74 -7.57 2.90 -2.88
N GLY A 75 -7.33 4.13 -2.43
CA GLY A 75 -7.71 4.58 -1.08
C GLY A 75 -9.11 5.19 -1.01
N GLU A 76 -9.50 6.00 -2.01
CA GLU A 76 -10.74 6.79 -2.00
C GLU A 76 -12.00 5.94 -2.09
N GLN A 77 -11.95 4.78 -2.77
CA GLN A 77 -13.09 3.88 -2.89
C GLN A 77 -13.24 2.91 -1.71
N LEU A 78 -12.31 2.93 -0.74
CA LEU A 78 -12.36 2.00 0.39
C LEU A 78 -13.18 2.58 1.54
N LYS A 79 -14.15 1.81 2.02
CA LYS A 79 -14.91 2.12 3.24
C LYS A 79 -13.98 2.37 4.43
N PRO A 80 -14.34 3.22 5.40
CA PRO A 80 -13.53 3.40 6.61
C PRO A 80 -13.45 2.09 7.41
N PHE A 81 -12.41 1.96 8.23
CA PHE A 81 -12.37 0.92 9.26
C PHE A 81 -13.37 1.25 10.38
N PRO A 82 -14.11 0.30 10.96
CA PRO A 82 -14.01 -1.16 10.78
C PRO A 82 -14.85 -1.74 9.63
N GLU A 83 -15.76 -0.98 9.02
CA GLU A 83 -16.66 -1.47 7.96
C GLU A 83 -15.92 -2.15 6.80
N ARG A 84 -14.71 -1.66 6.48
CA ARG A 84 -13.82 -2.23 5.45
C ARG A 84 -13.57 -3.74 5.62
N LEU A 85 -13.64 -4.27 6.85
CA LEU A 85 -13.41 -5.70 7.12
C LEU A 85 -14.41 -6.60 6.41
N TYR A 86 -15.66 -6.15 6.26
CA TYR A 86 -16.76 -6.94 5.68
C TYR A 86 -17.23 -6.41 4.32
N ALA A 87 -16.71 -5.26 3.90
CA ALA A 87 -17.05 -4.66 2.61
C ALA A 87 -16.40 -5.42 1.46
N VAL A 88 -17.17 -5.63 0.38
CA VAL A 88 -16.68 -6.23 -0.86
C VAL A 88 -15.52 -5.38 -1.41
N PRO A 89 -14.31 -5.95 -1.61
CA PRO A 89 -13.17 -5.21 -2.12
C PRO A 89 -13.45 -4.67 -3.54
N PRO A 90 -13.04 -3.42 -3.87
CA PRO A 90 -13.27 -2.84 -5.20
C PRO A 90 -12.78 -3.72 -6.36
N ARG A 91 -11.67 -4.45 -6.17
CA ARG A 91 -11.12 -5.40 -7.16
C ARG A 91 -12.04 -6.57 -7.51
N VAL A 92 -12.91 -6.98 -6.57
CA VAL A 92 -13.92 -8.03 -6.79
C VAL A 92 -15.10 -7.42 -7.54
N THR A 93 -15.57 -6.25 -7.09
CA THR A 93 -16.66 -5.52 -7.75
C THR A 93 -16.31 -5.11 -9.18
N SER A 94 -15.05 -4.77 -9.46
CA SER A 94 -14.58 -4.41 -10.81
C SER A 94 -14.39 -5.60 -11.75
N GLY A 95 -14.57 -6.84 -11.27
CA GLY A 95 -14.34 -8.05 -12.05
C GLY A 95 -12.87 -8.31 -12.38
N SER A 96 -11.93 -7.65 -11.70
CA SER A 96 -10.49 -7.81 -11.94
C SER A 96 -9.93 -9.12 -11.37
N VAL A 97 -10.73 -9.90 -10.65
CA VAL A 97 -10.37 -11.20 -10.10
C VAL A 97 -11.19 -12.30 -10.80
N PRO A 98 -10.62 -12.99 -11.81
CA PRO A 98 -11.31 -14.07 -12.48
C PRO A 98 -11.74 -15.16 -11.50
N GLY A 99 -12.99 -15.64 -11.63
CA GLY A 99 -13.53 -16.73 -10.81
C GLY A 99 -14.04 -16.32 -9.42
N VAL A 100 -13.94 -15.03 -9.03
CA VAL A 100 -14.49 -14.53 -7.75
C VAL A 100 -15.62 -13.56 -8.03
N SER A 101 -16.85 -13.94 -7.71
CA SER A 101 -18.01 -13.04 -7.76
C SER A 101 -18.23 -12.34 -6.43
N VAL A 102 -18.98 -11.24 -6.46
CA VAL A 102 -19.42 -10.52 -5.26
C VAL A 102 -20.20 -11.45 -4.31
N ASP A 103 -21.12 -12.25 -4.85
CA ASP A 103 -21.92 -13.20 -4.05
C ASP A 103 -21.05 -14.28 -3.41
N ALA A 104 -20.06 -14.80 -4.13
CA ALA A 104 -19.13 -15.79 -3.60
C ALA A 104 -18.30 -15.21 -2.45
N TYR A 105 -17.83 -13.97 -2.59
CA TYR A 105 -17.12 -13.26 -1.53
C TYR A 105 -18.01 -13.02 -0.30
N LEU A 106 -19.24 -12.53 -0.49
CA LEU A 106 -20.17 -12.26 0.62
C LEU A 106 -20.52 -13.54 1.38
N LYS A 107 -20.73 -14.65 0.67
CA LYS A 107 -20.96 -15.96 1.26
C LYS A 107 -19.77 -16.41 2.12
N ASP A 108 -18.56 -16.35 1.58
CA ASP A 108 -17.33 -16.69 2.33
C ASP A 108 -17.17 -15.82 3.57
N ASN A 109 -17.33 -14.50 3.42
CA ASN A 109 -17.25 -13.54 4.51
C ASN A 109 -18.31 -13.74 5.62
N SER A 110 -19.40 -14.48 5.35
CA SER A 110 -20.40 -14.86 6.37
C SER A 110 -20.08 -16.16 7.11
N LEU A 111 -19.12 -16.95 6.61
CA LEU A 111 -18.69 -18.20 7.24
C LEU A 111 -17.54 -17.99 8.22
N TRP A 112 -16.73 -16.93 8.02
CA TRP A 112 -15.66 -16.49 8.92
C TRP A 112 -16.21 -15.60 10.05
#